data_AF-A0A2H0P031-F1
#
_entry.id   AF-A0A2H0P031-F1
#
_cell.length_a   1.000
_cell.length_b   1.000
_cell.length_c   1.000
_cell.angle_alpha   90.00
_cell.angle_beta   90.00
_cell.angle_gamma   90.00
#
_symmetry.space_group_name_H-M   'P 1'
#
loop_
_entity.id
_entity.type
_entity.pdbx_description
1 polymer ?
#
loop_
_entity_poly.entity_id
_entity_poly.type
_entity_poly.pdbx_seq_one_letter_code
_entity_poly.pdbx_strand_id
1 'polypeptide(L)' 'MAELTEVLTQTARLGASDLHLVIGKPPMVRRQGIIEPLPGLPEIRAEECERMIY' A
#
# COMPACT_ATOMS: atom_id res chain seq x y z
N MET A 1 8.34 -9.92 -1.66
CA MET A 1 7.34 -9.02 -1.05
C MET A 1 7.89 -7.61 -1.16
N ALA A 2 7.02 -6.62 -1.30
CA ALA A 2 7.45 -5.22 -1.42
C ALA A 2 7.74 -4.65 -0.02
N GLU A 3 8.85 -3.95 0.13
CA GLU A 3 9.21 -3.27 1.38
C GLU A 3 8.37 -2.00 1.57
N LEU A 4 8.12 -1.55 2.81
CA LEU A 4 7.30 -0.35 3.07
C LEU A 4 7.75 0.87 2.25
N THR A 5 9.07 1.07 2.14
CA THR A 5 9.67 2.15 1.37
C THR A 5 9.35 2.07 -0.12
N GLU A 6 9.25 0.87 -0.69
CA GLU A 6 8.84 0.67 -2.09
C GLU A 6 7.39 1.08 -2.30
N VAL A 7 6.49 0.64 -1.41
CA VAL A 7 5.06 0.95 -1.49
C VAL A 7 4.80 2.45 -1.30
N LEU A 8 5.51 3.08 -0.38
CA LEU A 8 5.49 4.54 -0.19
C LEU A 8 6.02 5.29 -1.41
N THR A 9 7.12 4.82 -2.00
CA THR A 9 7.70 5.42 -3.22
C THR A 9 6.72 5.35 -4.37
N GLN A 10 6.05 4.21 -4.56
CA GLN A 10 5.02 4.06 -5.59
C GLN A 10 3.81 4.96 -5.32
N THR A 11 3.35 5.05 -4.07
CA THR A 11 2.26 5.95 -3.65
C THR A 11 2.57 7.40 -4.02
N ALA A 12 3.78 7.87 -3.68
CA ALA A 12 4.24 9.21 -4.01
C ALA A 12 4.34 9.44 -5.54
N ARG A 13 4.87 8.46 -6.29
CA ARG A 13 4.95 8.53 -7.76
C ARG A 13 3.58 8.62 -8.43
N LEU A 14 2.56 8.02 -7.85
CA LEU A 14 1.18 8.10 -8.34
C LEU A 14 0.47 9.42 -7.97
N GLY A 15 1.10 10.28 -7.18
CA GLY A 15 0.47 11.50 -6.67
C GLY A 15 -0.71 11.22 -5.74
N ALA A 16 -0.70 10.06 -5.07
CA ALA A 16 -1.67 9.73 -4.04
C ALA A 16 -1.33 10.44 -2.72
N SER A 17 -2.37 10.81 -1.96
CA SER A 17 -2.23 11.50 -0.67
C SER A 17 -1.98 10.55 0.50
N ASP A 18 -2.53 9.34 0.43
CA ASP A 18 -2.51 8.38 1.53
C ASP A 18 -2.19 6.97 1.00
N LEU A 19 -1.45 6.23 1.81
CA LEU A 19 -1.27 4.78 1.69
C LEU A 19 -2.03 4.11 2.84
N HIS A 20 -2.83 3.10 2.51
CA HIS A 20 -3.60 2.30 3.45
C HIS A 20 -3.12 0.84 3.38
N LEU A 21 -2.63 0.31 4.50
CA LEU A 21 -2.31 -1.10 4.66
C LEU A 21 -3.48 -1.78 5.39
N VAL A 22 -4.17 -2.70 4.71
CA VAL A 22 -5.36 -3.37 5.22
C VAL A 22 -5.21 -4.87 4.99
N ILE A 23 -5.34 -5.65 6.06
CA ILE A 23 -5.22 -7.12 5.98
C ILE A 23 -6.31 -7.69 5.06
N GLY A 24 -5.91 -8.62 4.18
CA GLY A 24 -6.79 -9.24 3.19
C GLY A 24 -7.13 -8.35 2.00
N LYS A 25 -6.42 -7.22 1.83
CA LYS A 25 -6.48 -6.37 0.64
C LYS A 25 -5.07 -6.08 0.15
N PRO A 26 -4.88 -5.80 -1.15
CA PRO A 26 -3.63 -5.20 -1.59
C PRO A 26 -3.42 -3.85 -0.90
N PRO A 27 -2.18 -3.31 -0.90
CA PRO A 27 -1.97 -1.93 -0.50
C PRO A 27 -2.93 -1.02 -1.26
N MET A 28 -3.67 -0.18 -0.55
CA MET A 28 -4.65 0.73 -1.15
C MET A 28 -4.10 2.15 -1.09
N VAL A 29 -4.39 2.97 -2.08
CA VAL A 29 -3.98 4.37 -2.12
C VAL A 29 -5.19 5.28 -2.26
N ARG A 30 -5.12 6.48 -1.66
CA ARG A 30 -6.08 7.54 -1.92
C ARG A 30 -5.52 8.49 -2.97
N ARG A 31 -6.14 8.55 -4.15
CA ARG A 31 -5.78 9.47 -5.23
C ARG A 31 -7.00 10.30 -5.61
N GLN A 32 -6.89 11.62 -5.48
CA GLN A 32 -7.98 12.56 -5.79
C GLN A 32 -9.30 12.20 -5.07
N GLY A 33 -9.21 11.75 -3.82
CA GLY A 33 -10.37 11.36 -3.00
C GLY A 33 -10.85 9.92 -3.20
N ILE A 34 -10.40 9.22 -4.25
CA ILE A 34 -10.79 7.84 -4.55
C ILE A 34 -9.80 6.87 -3.89
N ILE A 35 -10.33 5.85 -3.20
CA ILE A 35 -9.53 4.75 -2.67
C ILE A 35 -9.50 3.63 -3.70
N GLU A 36 -8.31 3.28 -4.18
CA GLU A 36 -8.10 2.26 -5.20
C GLU A 36 -6.87 1.39 -4.86
N PRO A 37 -6.80 0.13 -5.33
CA PRO A 37 -5.66 -0.73 -5.08
C PRO A 37 -4.41 -0.22 -5.80
N LEU A 38 -3.25 -0.35 -5.16
CA LEU A 38 -1.97 -0.10 -5.78
C LEU A 38 -1.68 -1.22 -6.79
N PRO A 39 -1.51 -0.92 -8.09
CA PRO A 39 -1.47 -1.95 -9.13
C PRO A 39 -0.31 -2.94 -8.97
N GLY A 40 -0.59 -4.23 -9.18
CA GLY A 40 0.42 -5.28 -9.26
C GLY A 40 0.92 -5.83 -7.92
N LEU A 41 0.33 -5.40 -6.80
CA LEU A 41 0.67 -5.92 -5.47
C LEU A 41 -0.39 -6.90 -4.96
N PRO A 42 0.03 -7.99 -4.28
CA PRO A 42 -0.89 -8.99 -3.72
C PRO A 42 -1.57 -8.48 -2.44
N GLU A 43 -2.53 -9.25 -1.95
CA GLU A 43 -3.14 -9.03 -0.64
C GLU A 43 -2.12 -9.12 0.50
N ILE A 44 -2.22 -8.17 1.45
CA ILE A 44 -1.37 -8.09 2.64
C ILE A 44 -1.84 -9.12 3.67
N ARG A 45 -0.89 -9.92 4.17
CA ARG A 45 -1.10 -10.80 5.33
C ARG A 45 -0.74 -10.10 6.64
N ALA A 46 -1.30 -10.57 7.76
CA ALA A 46 -1.09 -9.96 9.07
C ALA A 46 0.40 -9.87 9.45
N GLU A 47 1.14 -10.96 9.27
CA GLU A 47 2.56 -11.05 9.62
C GLU A 47 3.44 -10.19 8.70
N GLU A 48 3.01 -9.99 7.45
CA GLU A 48 3.69 -9.09 6.51
C GLU A 48 3.47 -7.64 6.91
N CYS A 49 2.23 -7.26 7.23
CA CYS A 49 1.90 -5.91 7.64
C CYS A 49 2.69 -5.49 8.88
N GLU A 50 2.83 -6.38 9.87
CA GLU A 50 3.65 -6.14 11.07
C GLU A 50 5.12 -5.90 10.70
N ARG A 51 5.72 -6.77 9.85
CA ARG A 51 7.10 -6.58 9.39
C ARG A 51 7.32 -5.29 8.59
N MET A 52 6.31 -4.79 7.89
CA MET A 52 6.44 -3.57 7.09
C MET A 52 6.53 -2.32 7.97
N ILE A 53 5.91 -2.31 9.15
CA ILE A 53 5.77 -1.11 10.00
C ILE A 53 6.77 -1.02 11.15
N TYR A 54 7.56 -2.07 11.40
CA TYR A 54 8.58 -2.15 12.44
C TYR A 54 9.98 -2.32 11.84
#